data_AF-A0A8S1AQA1-F1
#
_entry.id   AF-A0A8S1AQA1-F1
#
_cell.length_a   1.000
_cell.length_b   1.000
_cell.length_c   1.000
_cell.angle_alpha   90.00
_cell.angle_beta   90.00
_cell.angle_gamma   90.00
#
_symmetry.space_group_name_H-M   'P 1'
#
loop_
_entity.id
_entity.type
_entity.pdbx_description
1 polymer ?
#
loop_
_entity_poly.entity_id
_entity_poly.type
_entity_poly.pdbx_seq_one_letter_code
_entity_poly.pdbx_strand_id
1 'polypeptide(L)'
;MFKNVLCKSFQLTFTRTRFKVSLRLCHKTSKKQNKEKTPPKLAADVVNYLESLPDYENIKDKVPRSLLRKYKTPESMYLINRKTAKHIANTIKDNVNVGSPIIEVNPGFGFLTEELLEFQSNPIYMYEISNQFSSHLAKFNDKYPGRTILKIEDFFGMWKLAFKDKFDEGSRVKDLLGDLCTDDKDRDVKIIGSMPGLSFVRHLINNIIFHATTNQLGRPDLFITMPGQHYEFLTDNEIQLRKQKTIPALFQMLFDFKVLTSVPKVHFLPWTFQSDSKKVTLMDEHRLYLINITQKKKLPCPSECLPLLWYFFKPHMFSKSTRVIPMLEQWIPGCGVWLITGQDPPDTNKKLAPGIDDAKLPHMTIFTEFGDLNLKQKITVFKKFISWPEFEQCQFRVTMENNLPKFVTQYEDDEKETIGTHIEEQSDSENDTL
;
A
#
# COMPACT_ATOMS: atom_id res chain seq x y z
N MET A 1 -33.92 -48.94 40.51
CA MET A 1 -33.31 -49.76 39.45
C MET A 1 -34.47 -50.39 38.69
N PHE A 2 -34.79 -50.10 37.44
CA PHE A 2 -33.96 -49.99 36.22
C PHE A 2 -34.57 -48.98 35.21
N LYS A 3 -33.71 -48.31 34.43
CA LYS A 3 -33.98 -47.32 33.37
C LYS A 3 -34.60 -48.01 32.12
N ASN A 4 -35.59 -47.50 31.39
CA ASN A 4 -35.79 -46.25 30.59
C ASN A 4 -34.90 -46.09 29.35
N VAL A 5 -35.51 -46.19 28.14
CA VAL A 5 -35.49 -45.26 26.97
C VAL A 5 -36.67 -45.69 26.04
N LEU A 6 -37.86 -45.08 26.10
CA LEU A 6 -38.42 -43.91 25.39
C LEU A 6 -38.38 -43.91 23.85
N CYS A 7 -39.56 -44.09 23.25
CA CYS A 7 -39.89 -43.82 21.86
C CYS A 7 -41.34 -43.27 21.76
N LYS A 8 -41.56 -42.44 20.73
CA LYS A 8 -42.83 -41.95 20.15
C LYS A 8 -43.43 -40.61 20.62
N SER A 9 -43.14 -39.60 19.79
CA SER A 9 -44.08 -38.73 19.05
C SER A 9 -45.49 -38.50 19.59
N PHE A 10 -45.86 -37.24 19.77
CA PHE A 10 -47.23 -36.75 19.63
C PHE A 10 -47.25 -35.35 18.98
N GLN A 11 -48.12 -35.19 17.97
CA GLN A 11 -48.56 -33.92 17.43
C GLN A 11 -49.45 -33.20 18.45
N LEU A 12 -49.39 -31.87 18.50
CA LEU A 12 -50.57 -31.07 18.86
C LEU A 12 -50.49 -29.65 18.31
N THR A 13 -51.66 -29.19 17.87
CA THR A 13 -51.98 -27.99 17.11
C THR A 13 -52.16 -26.75 17.99
N PHE A 14 -51.63 -25.64 17.46
CA PHE A 14 -51.99 -24.22 17.59
C PHE A 14 -52.94 -23.72 18.70
N THR A 15 -52.43 -22.78 19.50
CA THR A 15 -53.16 -21.58 19.95
C THR A 15 -52.28 -20.34 19.87
N ARG A 16 -52.90 -19.25 19.39
CA ARG A 16 -52.30 -17.97 18.94
C ARG A 16 -52.23 -16.99 20.12
N THR A 17 -51.05 -16.44 20.43
CA THR A 17 -50.92 -15.22 21.24
C THR A 17 -49.98 -14.23 20.57
N ARG A 18 -50.54 -13.06 20.26
CA ARG A 18 -49.86 -11.87 19.70
C ARG A 18 -49.09 -11.18 20.82
N PHE A 19 -47.78 -11.01 20.66
CA PHE A 19 -47.03 -9.94 21.32
C PHE A 19 -46.60 -8.90 20.27
N LYS A 20 -47.19 -7.70 20.37
CA LYS A 20 -46.73 -6.48 19.71
C LYS A 20 -45.54 -5.94 20.52
N VAL A 21 -44.36 -5.88 19.92
CA VAL A 21 -43.27 -5.02 20.41
C VAL A 21 -43.06 -3.94 19.35
N SER A 22 -43.50 -2.72 19.65
CA SER A 22 -43.20 -1.56 18.83
C SER A 22 -41.74 -1.14 19.07
N LEU A 23 -40.89 -1.25 18.05
CA LEU A 23 -39.61 -0.57 18.01
C LEU A 23 -39.88 0.94 17.88
N ARG A 24 -39.81 1.66 19.00
CA ARG A 24 -39.75 3.13 18.99
C ARG A 24 -38.31 3.53 18.64
N LEU A 25 -38.10 3.96 17.40
CA LEU A 25 -36.94 4.74 16.99
C LEU A 25 -36.97 6.06 17.76
N CYS A 26 -36.19 6.15 18.84
CA CYS A 26 -35.98 7.39 19.56
C CYS A 26 -34.89 8.18 18.82
N HIS A 27 -35.30 9.06 17.89
CA HIS A 27 -34.43 10.07 17.33
C HIS A 27 -33.95 10.99 18.44
N LYS A 28 -32.69 10.85 18.87
CA LYS A 28 -31.99 11.92 19.58
C LYS A 28 -31.81 13.09 18.61
N THR A 29 -32.72 14.04 18.67
CA THR A 29 -32.53 15.37 18.08
C THR A 29 -31.47 16.10 18.88
N SER A 30 -30.21 15.92 18.48
CA SER A 30 -29.12 16.77 18.95
C SER A 30 -29.39 18.18 18.43
N LYS A 31 -29.78 19.08 19.34
CA LYS A 31 -29.77 20.52 19.10
C LYS A 31 -28.33 20.89 18.72
N LYS A 32 -28.11 21.17 17.43
CA LYS A 32 -26.92 21.88 16.93
C LYS A 32 -26.86 23.24 17.61
N GLN A 33 -26.22 23.30 18.78
CA GLN A 33 -25.61 24.53 19.25
C GLN A 33 -24.34 24.72 18.42
N ASN A 34 -24.28 25.85 17.69
CA ASN A 34 -23.06 26.37 17.10
C ASN A 34 -22.06 26.67 18.24
N LYS A 35 -21.36 25.64 18.72
CA LYS A 35 -20.07 25.85 19.37
C LYS A 35 -19.09 26.15 18.24
N GLU A 36 -18.60 27.38 18.17
CA GLU A 36 -17.38 27.69 17.41
C GLU A 36 -16.35 26.63 17.78
N LYS A 37 -15.94 25.82 16.80
CA LYS A 37 -14.87 24.84 17.02
C LYS A 37 -13.60 25.64 17.31
N THR A 38 -13.15 25.62 18.56
CA THR A 38 -11.86 26.16 18.97
C THR A 38 -10.80 25.62 18.00
N PRO A 39 -9.94 26.48 17.42
CA PRO A 39 -8.94 26.03 16.48
C PRO A 39 -8.07 24.95 17.15
N PRO A 40 -7.87 23.78 16.51
CA PRO A 40 -7.14 22.68 17.14
C PRO A 40 -5.72 23.11 17.51
N LYS A 41 -5.29 22.75 18.73
CA LYS A 41 -4.05 23.18 19.38
C LYS A 41 -2.82 22.77 18.56
N LEU A 42 -1.86 23.70 18.42
CA LEU A 42 -0.58 23.44 17.76
C LEU A 42 0.34 22.62 18.68
N ALA A 43 1.25 21.84 18.09
CA ALA A 43 2.24 21.08 18.86
C ALA A 43 3.39 22.02 19.26
N ALA A 44 3.50 22.33 20.56
CA ALA A 44 4.45 23.30 21.07
C ALA A 44 5.91 22.92 20.78
N ASP A 45 6.24 21.63 20.81
CA ASP A 45 7.58 21.13 20.50
C ASP A 45 7.95 21.31 19.03
N VAL A 46 7.00 21.14 18.11
CA VAL A 46 7.20 21.43 16.67
C VAL A 46 7.47 22.91 16.44
N VAL A 47 6.68 23.79 17.07
CA VAL A 47 6.83 25.25 16.95
C VAL A 47 8.18 25.69 17.53
N ASN A 48 8.50 25.26 18.74
CA ASN A 48 9.77 25.58 19.39
C ASN A 48 10.97 25.11 18.56
N TYR A 49 10.90 23.93 17.93
CA TYR A 49 11.95 23.44 17.05
C TYR A 49 12.21 24.37 15.86
N LEU A 50 11.14 24.84 15.20
CA LEU A 50 11.25 25.78 14.07
C LEU A 50 11.75 27.16 14.50
N GLU A 51 11.38 27.63 15.68
CA GLU A 51 11.81 28.94 16.22
C GLU A 51 13.26 28.92 16.74
N SER A 52 13.72 27.78 17.26
CA SER A 52 15.03 27.66 17.90
C SER A 52 16.22 27.57 16.93
N LEU A 53 15.97 27.24 15.66
CA LEU A 53 17.03 26.94 14.69
C LEU A 53 17.04 27.96 13.54
N PRO A 54 18.17 28.67 13.29
CA PRO A 54 18.29 29.66 12.21
C PRO A 54 17.97 29.11 10.81
N ASP A 55 18.21 27.81 10.60
CA ASP A 55 17.96 27.10 9.33
C ASP A 55 16.49 27.23 8.84
N TYR A 56 15.54 27.57 9.73
CA TYR A 56 14.10 27.65 9.41
C TYR A 56 13.51 29.07 9.41
N GLU A 57 14.32 30.10 9.62
CA GLU A 57 13.86 31.49 9.73
C GLU A 57 13.03 31.94 8.50
N ASN A 58 13.38 31.45 7.32
CA ASN A 58 12.72 31.79 6.06
C ASN A 58 11.36 31.10 5.83
N ILE A 59 11.03 30.08 6.63
CA ILE A 59 9.82 29.28 6.47
C ILE A 59 8.90 29.28 7.68
N LYS A 60 9.36 29.62 8.89
CA LYS A 60 8.58 29.51 10.13
C LYS A 60 7.18 30.16 10.03
N ASP A 61 7.08 31.33 9.41
CA ASP A 61 5.82 32.07 9.23
C ASP A 61 4.99 31.61 8.02
N LYS A 62 5.57 30.76 7.16
CA LYS A 62 4.96 30.24 5.92
C LYS A 62 4.48 28.80 6.07
N VAL A 63 4.77 28.14 7.18
CA VAL A 63 4.34 26.75 7.41
C VAL A 63 2.82 26.71 7.62
N PRO A 64 2.08 25.93 6.81
CA PRO A 64 0.67 25.66 7.05
C PRO A 64 0.41 25.23 8.50
N ARG A 65 -0.59 25.84 9.16
CA ARG A 65 -0.95 25.50 10.55
C ARG A 65 -1.31 24.03 10.73
N SER A 66 -1.80 23.35 9.69
CA SER A 66 -2.05 21.91 9.70
C SER A 66 -0.77 21.11 9.91
N LEU A 67 0.35 21.54 9.33
CA LEU A 67 1.64 20.84 9.43
C LEU A 67 2.35 21.04 10.78
N LEU A 68 1.92 22.04 11.55
CA LEU A 68 2.40 22.31 12.92
C LEU A 68 1.70 21.44 13.98
N ARG A 69 0.88 20.48 13.55
CA ARG A 69 0.21 19.51 14.41
C ARG A 69 0.92 18.16 14.32
N LYS A 70 0.68 17.32 15.34
CA LYS A 70 1.06 15.92 15.30
C LYS A 70 -0.07 15.05 14.80
N TYR A 71 0.27 14.03 14.04
CA TYR A 71 -0.68 13.07 13.49
C TYR A 71 -0.27 11.64 13.87
N LYS A 72 -1.26 10.75 14.00
CA LYS A 72 -0.95 9.32 14.14
C LYS A 72 -0.49 8.76 12.80
N THR A 73 -1.20 9.11 11.74
CA THR A 73 -0.97 8.68 10.36
C THR A 73 -1.21 9.88 9.43
N PRO A 74 -0.16 10.67 9.11
CA PRO A 74 -0.34 11.80 8.22
C PRO A 74 -0.53 11.33 6.77
N GLU A 75 -1.30 12.09 5.99
CA GLU A 75 -1.57 11.79 4.57
C GLU A 75 -0.38 12.12 3.67
N SER A 76 0.35 13.19 4.00
CA SER A 76 1.54 13.64 3.29
C SER A 76 2.69 13.96 4.24
N MET A 77 3.90 14.03 3.69
CA MET A 77 5.12 14.35 4.42
C MET A 77 5.99 15.30 3.57
N TYR A 78 6.34 16.45 4.13
CA TYR A 78 7.03 17.54 3.45
C TYR A 78 8.41 17.77 4.04
N LEU A 79 9.43 17.85 3.18
CA LEU A 79 10.79 18.17 3.57
C LEU A 79 10.92 19.67 3.88
N ILE A 80 11.42 20.01 5.07
CA ILE A 80 11.57 21.39 5.54
C ILE A 80 13.02 21.82 5.76
N ASN A 81 14.00 20.96 5.50
CA ASN A 81 15.42 21.28 5.72
C ASN A 81 16.24 21.23 4.42
N ARG A 82 16.89 22.35 4.09
CA ARG A 82 17.71 22.50 2.87
C ARG A 82 18.93 21.58 2.82
N LYS A 83 19.65 21.42 3.93
CA LYS A 83 20.82 20.53 4.00
C LYS A 83 20.44 19.08 3.70
N THR A 84 19.27 18.67 4.18
CA THR A 84 18.73 17.33 3.92
C THR A 84 18.24 17.18 2.48
N ALA A 85 17.64 18.21 1.88
CA ALA A 85 17.31 18.22 0.47
C ALA A 85 18.54 17.98 -0.40
N LYS A 86 19.61 18.74 -0.16
CA LYS A 86 20.90 18.57 -0.84
C LYS A 86 21.51 17.19 -0.63
N HIS A 87 21.43 16.65 0.58
CA HIS A 87 21.90 15.30 0.87
C HIS A 87 21.13 14.22 0.08
N ILE A 88 19.80 14.31 0.05
CA ILE A 88 18.94 13.41 -0.73
C ILE A 88 19.30 13.53 -2.22
N ALA A 89 19.36 14.76 -2.74
CA ALA A 89 19.62 15.06 -4.13
C ALA A 89 20.98 14.50 -4.60
N ASN A 90 22.04 14.73 -3.81
CA ASN A 90 23.37 14.15 -4.05
C ASN A 90 23.36 12.62 -4.01
N THR A 91 22.59 12.02 -3.10
CA THR A 91 22.54 10.56 -2.94
C THR A 91 21.90 9.88 -4.15
N ILE A 92 20.89 10.50 -4.77
CA ILE A 92 20.15 9.89 -5.89
C ILE A 92 20.67 10.30 -7.26
N LYS A 93 21.52 11.33 -7.35
CA LYS A 93 22.03 11.91 -8.60
C LYS A 93 22.53 10.84 -9.59
N ASP A 94 23.29 9.87 -9.11
CA ASP A 94 23.89 8.83 -9.95
C ASP A 94 22.91 7.71 -10.33
N ASN A 95 21.74 7.65 -9.69
CA ASN A 95 20.70 6.66 -9.96
C ASN A 95 19.56 7.19 -10.84
N VAL A 96 19.51 8.51 -11.05
CA VAL A 96 18.49 9.18 -11.87
C VAL A 96 19.00 9.32 -13.31
N ASN A 97 18.44 8.51 -14.22
CA ASN A 97 18.83 8.52 -15.63
C ASN A 97 18.49 9.85 -16.33
N VAL A 98 19.41 10.37 -17.14
CA VAL A 98 19.32 11.67 -17.85
C VAL A 98 18.18 11.75 -18.88
N GLY A 99 17.52 10.63 -19.23
CA GLY A 99 16.40 10.61 -20.19
C GLY A 99 15.02 10.30 -19.61
N SER A 100 14.94 9.90 -18.34
CA SER A 100 13.66 9.51 -17.73
C SER A 100 12.87 10.73 -17.25
N PRO A 101 11.53 10.76 -17.40
CA PRO A 101 10.70 11.75 -16.73
C PRO A 101 10.89 11.68 -15.22
N ILE A 102 11.00 12.84 -14.57
CA ILE A 102 11.06 12.95 -13.12
C ILE A 102 9.74 13.51 -12.61
N ILE A 103 9.18 12.82 -11.63
CA ILE A 103 8.02 13.22 -10.86
C ILE A 103 8.49 13.49 -9.43
N GLU A 104 8.27 14.70 -8.93
CA GLU A 104 8.40 15.03 -7.52
C GLU A 104 7.00 15.12 -6.89
N VAL A 105 6.76 14.32 -5.85
CA VAL A 105 5.48 14.24 -5.17
C VAL A 105 5.54 14.97 -3.83
N ASN A 106 4.57 15.87 -3.61
CA ASN A 106 4.46 16.73 -2.44
C ASN A 106 5.73 17.56 -2.18
N PRO A 107 6.18 18.38 -3.15
CA PRO A 107 7.40 19.17 -3.03
C PRO A 107 7.34 20.21 -1.90
N GLY A 108 6.15 20.66 -1.49
CA GLY A 108 5.97 21.62 -0.40
C GLY A 108 6.72 22.92 -0.61
N PHE A 109 7.77 23.15 0.18
CA PHE A 109 8.66 24.32 0.02
C PHE A 109 9.62 24.23 -1.18
N GLY A 110 9.58 23.16 -1.96
CA GLY A 110 10.39 23.02 -3.18
C GLY A 110 11.91 22.98 -2.92
N PHE A 111 12.34 22.68 -1.69
CA PHE A 111 13.77 22.58 -1.38
C PHE A 111 14.45 21.44 -2.11
N LEU A 112 13.76 20.31 -2.27
CA LEU A 112 14.27 19.21 -3.07
C LEU A 112 14.19 19.55 -4.56
N THR A 113 13.09 20.15 -5.03
CA THR A 113 12.97 20.68 -6.39
C THR A 113 14.16 21.55 -6.80
N GLU A 114 14.57 22.50 -5.95
CA GLU A 114 15.70 23.39 -6.22
C GLU A 114 17.00 22.61 -6.48
N GLU A 115 17.29 21.62 -5.64
CA GLU A 115 18.50 20.78 -5.77
C GLU A 115 18.41 19.81 -6.97
N LEU A 116 17.22 19.29 -7.29
CA LEU A 116 17.01 18.44 -8.47
C LEU A 116 17.23 19.20 -9.78
N LEU A 117 16.82 20.47 -9.83
CA LEU A 117 16.99 21.33 -11.01
C LEU A 117 18.47 21.63 -11.32
N GLU A 118 19.37 21.52 -10.33
CA GLU A 118 20.81 21.76 -10.51
C GLU A 118 21.49 20.70 -11.39
N PHE A 119 21.03 19.45 -11.37
CA PHE A 119 21.69 18.36 -12.09
C PHE A 119 20.82 17.62 -13.10
N GLN A 120 19.49 17.74 -13.03
CA GLN A 120 18.62 17.27 -14.10
C GLN A 120 18.53 18.36 -15.18
N SER A 121 18.46 17.98 -16.46
CA SER A 121 18.14 18.86 -17.58
C SER A 121 16.66 18.76 -18.00
N ASN A 122 16.04 17.58 -17.85
CA ASN A 122 14.63 17.37 -18.19
C ASN A 122 13.67 18.18 -17.29
N PRO A 123 12.44 18.43 -17.76
CA PRO A 123 11.39 19.00 -16.93
C PRO A 123 11.06 18.12 -15.73
N ILE A 124 10.85 18.75 -14.57
CA ILE A 124 10.37 18.08 -13.35
C ILE A 124 8.86 18.29 -13.24
N TYR A 125 8.12 17.19 -13.14
CA TYR A 125 6.68 17.20 -12.91
C TYR A 125 6.42 17.20 -11.41
N MET A 126 5.92 18.33 -10.90
CA MET A 126 5.62 18.53 -9.49
C MET A 126 4.13 18.28 -9.25
N TYR A 127 3.81 17.30 -8.42
CA TYR A 127 2.45 17.03 -7.96
C TYR A 127 2.32 17.44 -6.50
N GLU A 128 1.49 18.44 -6.23
CA GLU A 128 1.26 18.98 -4.89
C GLU A 128 -0.21 18.86 -4.49
N ILE A 129 -0.48 18.20 -3.37
CA ILE A 129 -1.85 18.05 -2.85
C ILE A 129 -2.36 19.36 -2.24
N SER A 130 -1.48 20.12 -1.58
CA SER A 130 -1.87 21.32 -0.83
C SER A 130 -1.71 22.59 -1.67
N ASN A 131 -2.83 23.23 -1.98
CA ASN A 131 -2.83 24.53 -2.67
C ASN A 131 -2.10 25.65 -1.88
N GLN A 132 -1.77 25.46 -0.60
CA GLN A 132 -1.02 26.47 0.17
C GLN A 132 0.41 26.65 -0.33
N PHE A 133 0.98 25.65 -0.99
CA PHE A 133 2.33 25.71 -1.55
C PHE A 133 2.36 26.21 -3.00
N SER A 134 1.21 26.33 -3.67
CA SER A 134 1.14 26.66 -5.11
C SER A 134 1.85 27.97 -5.45
N SER A 135 1.65 29.01 -4.65
CA SER A 135 2.31 30.32 -4.83
C SER A 135 3.83 30.26 -4.65
N HIS A 136 4.34 29.32 -3.85
CA HIS A 136 5.77 29.12 -3.67
C HIS A 136 6.35 28.34 -4.86
N LEU A 137 5.67 27.26 -5.25
CA LEU A 137 6.11 26.38 -6.33
C LEU A 137 6.02 27.04 -7.72
N ALA A 138 5.04 27.92 -7.93
CA ALA A 138 4.91 28.67 -9.19
C ALA A 138 6.15 29.52 -9.52
N LYS A 139 6.90 29.97 -8.50
CA LYS A 139 8.13 30.76 -8.68
C LYS A 139 9.24 29.99 -9.43
N PHE A 140 9.21 28.66 -9.39
CA PHE A 140 10.15 27.85 -10.16
C PHE A 140 9.90 27.94 -11.66
N ASN A 141 8.65 28.11 -12.10
CA ASN A 141 8.34 28.35 -13.51
C ASN A 141 8.92 29.70 -13.97
N ASP A 142 8.87 30.72 -13.11
CA ASP A 142 9.44 32.04 -13.42
C ASP A 142 10.97 32.01 -13.46
N LYS A 143 11.60 31.32 -12.48
CA LYS A 143 13.07 31.22 -12.35
C LYS A 143 13.68 30.26 -13.38
N TYR A 144 12.97 29.20 -13.76
CA TYR A 144 13.40 28.17 -14.70
C TYR A 144 12.30 27.85 -15.72
N PRO A 145 12.04 28.74 -16.70
CA PRO A 145 10.98 28.57 -17.67
C PRO A 145 11.07 27.23 -18.42
N GLY A 146 9.96 26.48 -18.46
CA GLY A 146 9.87 25.18 -19.14
C GLY A 146 10.58 24.02 -18.44
N ARG A 147 11.22 24.25 -17.29
CA ARG A 147 11.92 23.20 -16.52
C ARG A 147 11.08 22.56 -15.42
N THR A 148 9.93 23.13 -15.12
CA THR A 148 9.00 22.63 -14.11
C THR A 148 7.58 22.63 -14.63
N ILE A 149 6.80 21.63 -14.24
CA ILE A 149 5.37 21.49 -14.57
C ILE A 149 4.64 21.23 -13.25
N LEU A 150 3.87 22.21 -12.77
CA LEU A 150 3.15 22.11 -11.50
C LEU A 150 1.71 21.64 -11.72
N LYS A 151 1.29 20.62 -10.98
CA LYS A 151 -0.09 20.15 -10.89
C LYS A 151 -0.53 20.11 -9.43
N ILE A 152 -1.65 20.78 -9.12
CA ILE A 152 -2.24 20.76 -7.78
C ILE A 152 -3.21 19.58 -7.68
N GLU A 153 -2.65 18.38 -7.53
CA GLU A 153 -3.39 17.11 -7.58
C GLU A 153 -2.71 16.04 -6.71
N ASP A 154 -3.49 15.06 -6.26
CA ASP A 154 -2.99 13.94 -5.45
C ASP A 154 -2.44 12.78 -6.30
N PHE A 155 -1.13 12.81 -6.53
CA PHE A 155 -0.44 11.74 -7.26
C PHE A 155 -0.48 10.40 -6.51
N PHE A 156 -0.32 10.40 -5.18
CA PHE A 156 -0.40 9.17 -4.41
C PHE A 156 -1.84 8.64 -4.34
N GLY A 157 -2.84 9.51 -4.51
CA GLY A 157 -4.26 9.20 -4.64
C GLY A 157 -4.71 8.79 -6.04
N MET A 158 -3.81 8.70 -7.04
CA MET A 158 -4.14 8.28 -8.42
C MET A 158 -4.92 6.97 -8.48
N TRP A 159 -4.74 6.09 -7.51
CA TRP A 159 -5.47 4.83 -7.38
C TRP A 159 -6.98 5.01 -7.25
N LYS A 160 -7.43 6.07 -6.57
CA LYS A 160 -8.85 6.40 -6.41
C LYS A 160 -9.45 6.79 -7.76
N LEU A 161 -8.67 7.48 -8.59
CA LEU A 161 -9.05 7.88 -9.94
C LEU A 161 -9.13 6.67 -10.86
N ALA A 162 -8.09 5.83 -10.87
CA ALA A 162 -8.04 4.60 -11.66
C ALA A 162 -9.21 3.66 -11.33
N PHE A 163 -9.60 3.59 -10.05
CA PHE A 163 -10.76 2.84 -9.64
C PHE A 163 -12.06 3.40 -10.21
N LYS A 164 -12.31 4.71 -10.07
CA LYS A 164 -13.52 5.36 -10.61
C LYS A 164 -13.63 5.21 -12.12
N ASP A 165 -12.53 5.44 -12.83
CA ASP A 165 -12.47 5.32 -14.29
C ASP A 165 -12.86 3.92 -14.79
N LYS A 166 -12.64 2.87 -13.98
CA LYS A 166 -13.08 1.51 -14.33
C LYS A 166 -14.60 1.33 -14.29
N PHE A 167 -15.32 2.09 -13.46
CA PHE A 167 -16.78 1.95 -13.30
C PHE A 167 -17.55 2.78 -14.31
N ASP A 168 -17.00 3.90 -14.74
CA ASP A 168 -17.68 4.85 -15.62
C ASP A 168 -16.93 5.17 -16.91
N GLU A 169 -15.89 4.38 -17.23
CA GLU A 169 -15.04 4.56 -18.42
C GLU A 169 -14.42 5.96 -18.51
N GLY A 170 -14.12 6.57 -17.35
CA GLY A 170 -13.54 7.90 -17.24
C GLY A 170 -12.08 8.03 -17.71
N SER A 171 -11.62 9.27 -17.83
CA SER A 171 -10.26 9.65 -18.26
C SER A 171 -9.39 10.26 -17.16
N ARG A 172 -9.79 10.17 -15.88
CA ARG A 172 -9.19 10.97 -14.79
C ARG A 172 -7.71 10.67 -14.57
N VAL A 173 -7.27 9.42 -14.73
CA VAL A 173 -5.83 9.08 -14.66
C VAL A 173 -5.06 9.73 -15.81
N LYS A 174 -5.61 9.67 -17.03
CA LYS A 174 -5.01 10.31 -18.20
C LYS A 174 -4.92 11.82 -18.02
N ASP A 175 -5.96 12.44 -17.47
CA ASP A 175 -6.01 13.87 -17.18
C ASP A 175 -4.99 14.26 -16.10
N LEU A 176 -4.86 13.46 -15.04
CA LEU A 176 -3.84 13.63 -14.00
C LEU A 176 -2.42 13.58 -14.59
N LEU A 177 -2.14 12.60 -15.45
CA LEU A 177 -0.81 12.40 -16.03
C LEU A 177 -0.49 13.42 -17.14
N GLY A 178 -1.46 13.82 -17.95
CA GLY A 178 -1.25 14.71 -19.09
C GLY A 178 -0.13 14.17 -20.00
N ASP A 179 0.90 14.97 -20.24
CA ASP A 179 2.07 14.58 -21.06
C ASP A 179 2.88 13.41 -20.50
N LEU A 180 2.71 13.08 -19.21
CA LEU A 180 3.31 11.88 -18.63
C LEU A 180 2.57 10.60 -19.03
N CYS A 181 1.34 10.69 -19.54
CA CYS A 181 0.59 9.53 -19.97
C CYS A 181 1.28 8.85 -21.15
N THR A 182 1.48 7.54 -21.08
CA THR A 182 2.12 6.75 -22.14
C THR A 182 1.55 5.33 -22.18
N ASP A 183 1.55 4.73 -23.37
CA ASP A 183 1.31 3.29 -23.53
C ASP A 183 2.60 2.47 -23.50
N ASP A 184 3.78 3.13 -23.42
CA ASP A 184 5.07 2.48 -23.29
C ASP A 184 5.28 1.97 -21.86
N LYS A 185 5.06 0.66 -21.70
CA LYS A 185 5.20 -0.07 -20.43
C LYS A 185 6.65 -0.20 -19.97
N ASP A 186 7.61 -0.09 -20.89
CA ASP A 186 9.02 -0.22 -20.60
C ASP A 186 9.71 1.12 -20.30
N ARG A 187 9.02 2.24 -20.54
CA ARG A 187 9.48 3.58 -20.17
C ARG A 187 9.67 3.68 -18.66
N ASP A 188 10.91 3.89 -18.24
CA ASP A 188 11.22 4.14 -16.83
C ASP A 188 10.82 5.57 -16.43
N VAL A 189 10.05 5.69 -15.35
CA VAL A 189 9.66 6.97 -14.74
C VAL A 189 10.22 7.06 -13.33
N LYS A 190 10.91 8.15 -13.02
CA LYS A 190 11.52 8.37 -11.70
C LYS A 190 10.54 9.12 -10.81
N ILE A 191 10.21 8.56 -9.66
CA ILE A 191 9.28 9.16 -8.69
C ILE A 191 10.04 9.46 -7.41
N ILE A 192 10.12 10.73 -7.04
CA ILE A 192 10.88 11.22 -5.89
C ILE A 192 9.89 11.85 -4.91
N GLY A 193 10.04 11.57 -3.61
CA GLY A 193 9.15 12.13 -2.60
C GLY A 193 9.29 11.49 -1.23
N SER A 194 8.30 11.77 -0.38
CA SER A 194 8.26 11.26 0.99
C SER A 194 6.92 10.61 1.25
N MET A 195 6.92 9.39 1.78
CA MET A 195 5.71 8.60 1.96
C MET A 195 5.52 8.27 3.46
N PRO A 196 4.47 8.83 4.10
CA PRO A 196 4.21 8.59 5.52
C PRO A 196 3.62 7.21 5.82
N GLY A 197 2.96 6.57 4.84
CA GLY A 197 2.25 5.31 5.01
C GLY A 197 2.52 4.30 3.89
N LEU A 198 1.73 3.24 3.79
CA LEU A 198 1.91 2.17 2.78
C LEU A 198 0.87 2.19 1.66
N SER A 199 -0.09 3.12 1.68
CA SER A 199 -1.22 3.13 0.73
C SER A 199 -0.76 3.23 -0.73
N PHE A 200 0.23 4.06 -1.02
CA PHE A 200 0.77 4.18 -2.37
C PHE A 200 1.51 2.91 -2.83
N VAL A 201 2.26 2.23 -1.95
CA VAL A 201 2.88 0.93 -2.29
C VAL A 201 1.82 -0.12 -2.60
N ARG A 202 0.72 -0.16 -1.83
CA ARG A 202 -0.41 -1.05 -2.13
C ARG A 202 -1.03 -0.72 -3.48
N HIS A 203 -1.16 0.56 -3.81
CA HIS A 203 -1.61 0.98 -5.13
C HIS A 203 -0.68 0.47 -6.24
N LEU A 204 0.63 0.69 -6.12
CA LEU A 204 1.59 0.25 -7.15
C LEU A 204 1.53 -1.27 -7.36
N ILE A 205 1.43 -2.04 -6.26
CA ILE A 205 1.22 -3.49 -6.33
C ILE A 205 -0.06 -3.81 -7.12
N ASN A 206 -1.18 -3.18 -6.78
CA ASN A 206 -2.47 -3.42 -7.45
C ASN A 206 -2.45 -2.96 -8.92
N ASN A 207 -1.77 -1.85 -9.24
CA ASN A 207 -1.63 -1.36 -10.60
C ASN A 207 -0.87 -2.38 -11.46
N ILE A 208 0.26 -2.90 -10.97
CA ILE A 208 0.98 -3.97 -11.66
C ILE A 208 0.10 -5.22 -11.81
N ILE A 209 -0.63 -5.61 -10.76
CA ILE A 209 -1.41 -6.86 -10.77
C ILE A 209 -2.63 -6.81 -11.69
N PHE A 210 -3.39 -5.71 -11.65
CA PHE A 210 -4.70 -5.61 -12.31
C PHE A 210 -4.66 -4.75 -13.58
N HIS A 211 -3.62 -3.94 -13.76
CA HIS A 211 -3.51 -2.96 -14.82
C HIS A 211 -2.17 -3.04 -15.57
N ALA A 212 -1.42 -4.15 -15.47
CA ALA A 212 -0.20 -4.34 -16.26
C ALA A 212 -0.39 -4.07 -17.76
N THR A 213 -1.57 -4.35 -18.31
CA THR A 213 -1.87 -4.13 -19.73
C THR A 213 -2.32 -2.71 -20.06
N THR A 214 -2.87 -1.97 -19.09
CA THR A 214 -3.49 -0.64 -19.24
C THR A 214 -2.76 0.45 -18.45
N ASN A 215 -1.58 0.17 -17.91
CA ASN A 215 -0.82 1.10 -17.09
C ASN A 215 -0.31 2.25 -17.98
N GLN A 216 -0.73 3.47 -17.64
CA GLN A 216 -0.44 4.69 -18.41
C GLN A 216 0.81 5.44 -17.92
N LEU A 217 1.46 4.97 -16.86
CA LEU A 217 2.63 5.65 -16.29
C LEU A 217 3.95 5.11 -16.85
N GLY A 218 3.98 3.87 -17.34
CA GLY A 218 5.22 3.12 -17.59
C GLY A 218 5.74 2.42 -16.34
N ARG A 219 7.03 2.11 -16.28
CA ARG A 219 7.67 1.37 -15.19
C ARG A 219 8.20 2.34 -14.12
N PRO A 220 7.60 2.41 -12.92
CA PRO A 220 8.04 3.29 -11.86
C PRO A 220 9.36 2.82 -11.22
N ASP A 221 10.24 3.78 -10.98
CA ASP A 221 11.46 3.65 -10.18
C ASP A 221 11.46 4.75 -9.11
N LEU A 222 11.28 4.34 -7.86
CA LEU A 222 10.96 5.22 -6.74
C LEU A 222 12.22 5.56 -5.95
N PHE A 223 12.37 6.82 -5.58
CA PHE A 223 13.32 7.33 -4.60
C PHE A 223 12.55 7.99 -3.47
N ILE A 224 12.14 7.18 -2.49
CA ILE A 224 11.17 7.59 -1.47
C ILE A 224 11.82 7.58 -0.09
N THR A 225 11.60 8.65 0.67
CA THR A 225 11.84 8.63 2.11
C THR A 225 10.64 8.04 2.83
N MET A 226 10.86 7.09 3.75
CA MET A 226 9.79 6.47 4.54
C MET A 226 10.25 6.05 5.95
N PRO A 227 9.30 5.87 6.88
CA PRO A 227 9.59 5.31 8.21
C PRO A 227 10.23 3.92 8.17
N GLY A 228 11.19 3.66 9.08
CA GLY A 228 11.89 2.37 9.19
C GLY A 228 10.95 1.18 9.34
N GLN A 229 9.97 1.27 10.25
CA GLN A 229 8.93 0.25 10.43
C GLN A 229 8.17 -0.15 9.15
N HIS A 230 8.00 0.77 8.19
CA HIS A 230 7.33 0.49 6.92
C HIS A 230 8.26 -0.28 5.98
N TYR A 231 9.53 0.13 5.92
CA TYR A 231 10.55 -0.62 5.20
C TYR A 231 10.69 -2.04 5.75
N GLU A 232 10.88 -2.20 7.06
CA GLU A 232 11.02 -3.51 7.71
C GLU A 232 9.80 -4.41 7.47
N PHE A 233 8.59 -3.86 7.49
CA PHE A 233 7.38 -4.61 7.17
C PHE A 233 7.40 -5.14 5.73
N LEU A 234 7.80 -4.31 4.76
CA LEU A 234 7.83 -4.68 3.34
C LEU A 234 8.96 -5.66 3.03
N THR A 235 10.10 -5.54 3.71
CA THR A 235 11.33 -6.30 3.44
C THR A 235 11.59 -7.44 4.43
N ASP A 236 10.61 -7.73 5.29
CA ASP A 236 10.66 -8.78 6.30
C ASP A 236 11.18 -10.11 5.71
N ASN A 237 12.39 -10.50 6.10
CA ASN A 237 13.05 -11.70 5.60
C ASN A 237 12.30 -12.98 6.01
N GLU A 238 11.50 -12.95 7.08
CA GLU A 238 10.68 -14.09 7.47
C GLU A 238 9.61 -14.41 6.41
N ILE A 239 9.25 -13.45 5.56
CA ILE A 239 8.35 -13.66 4.40
C ILE A 239 9.01 -14.60 3.38
N GLN A 240 10.33 -14.53 3.23
CA GLN A 240 11.08 -15.46 2.40
C GLN A 240 11.12 -16.86 3.01
N LEU A 241 10.94 -16.99 4.34
CA LEU A 241 11.07 -18.26 5.05
C LEU A 241 9.71 -18.91 5.35
N ARG A 242 9.01 -18.45 6.38
CA ARG A 242 7.85 -19.15 6.96
C ARG A 242 6.60 -18.27 7.08
N LYS A 243 6.77 -16.96 7.07
CA LYS A 243 5.71 -16.00 7.36
C LYS A 243 4.86 -15.75 6.12
N GLN A 244 3.55 -15.79 6.28
CA GLN A 244 2.61 -15.48 5.21
C GLN A 244 1.98 -14.11 5.47
N LYS A 245 2.38 -13.12 4.68
CA LYS A 245 1.68 -11.83 4.56
C LYS A 245 1.61 -11.44 3.09
N THR A 246 0.41 -11.14 2.61
CA THR A 246 0.15 -10.86 1.19
C THR A 246 0.92 -9.64 0.69
N ILE A 247 0.86 -8.50 1.39
CA ILE A 247 1.49 -7.25 0.90
C ILE A 247 3.02 -7.36 0.82
N PRO A 248 3.76 -7.78 1.86
CA PRO A 248 5.21 -7.96 1.76
C PRO A 248 5.61 -9.01 0.71
N ALA A 249 4.87 -10.13 0.60
CA ALA A 249 5.15 -11.15 -0.42
C ALA A 249 5.04 -10.57 -1.84
N LEU A 250 3.93 -9.90 -2.15
CA LEU A 250 3.74 -9.25 -3.44
C LEU A 250 4.76 -8.15 -3.70
N PHE A 251 5.08 -7.35 -2.69
CA PHE A 251 6.12 -6.31 -2.80
C PHE A 251 7.48 -6.92 -3.21
N GLN A 252 7.95 -7.92 -2.48
CA GLN A 252 9.25 -8.56 -2.75
C GLN A 252 9.25 -9.36 -4.07
N MET A 253 8.07 -9.77 -4.56
CA MET A 253 7.91 -10.42 -5.86
C MET A 253 8.00 -9.43 -7.03
N LEU A 254 7.44 -8.23 -6.86
CA LEU A 254 7.28 -7.26 -7.95
C LEU A 254 8.39 -6.19 -8.01
N PHE A 255 9.08 -5.96 -6.89
CA PHE A 255 10.07 -4.89 -6.78
C PHE A 255 11.44 -5.39 -6.32
N ASP A 256 12.49 -4.77 -6.85
CA ASP A 256 13.81 -4.72 -6.24
C ASP A 256 13.87 -3.49 -5.34
N PHE A 257 14.63 -3.57 -4.24
CA PHE A 257 14.71 -2.47 -3.29
C PHE A 257 16.10 -2.38 -2.64
N LYS A 258 16.54 -1.14 -2.36
CA LYS A 258 17.82 -0.86 -1.72
C LYS A 258 17.74 0.40 -0.87
N VAL A 259 18.20 0.31 0.38
CA VAL A 259 18.42 1.51 1.21
C VAL A 259 19.63 2.27 0.66
N LEU A 260 19.45 3.55 0.36
CA LEU A 260 20.52 4.42 -0.14
C LEU A 260 21.20 5.17 1.01
N THR A 261 20.40 5.75 1.91
CA THR A 261 20.87 6.47 3.11
C THR A 261 19.74 6.56 4.13
N SER A 262 20.04 7.11 5.31
CA SER A 262 19.03 7.61 6.24
C SER A 262 19.08 9.13 6.33
N VAL A 263 17.95 9.75 6.72
CA VAL A 263 17.81 11.19 6.95
C VAL A 263 17.06 11.47 8.26
N PRO A 264 17.29 12.63 8.92
CA PRO A 264 16.59 12.94 10.17
C PRO A 264 15.09 13.13 9.97
N LYS A 265 14.26 12.42 10.74
CA LYS A 265 12.80 12.50 10.66
C LYS A 265 12.27 13.89 11.04
N VAL A 266 12.93 14.56 11.98
CA VAL A 266 12.57 15.93 12.43
C VAL A 266 12.63 16.98 11.31
N HIS A 267 13.32 16.67 10.20
CA HIS A 267 13.39 17.52 9.01
C HIS A 267 12.17 17.40 8.09
N PHE A 268 11.16 16.64 8.49
CA PHE A 268 9.93 16.45 7.74
C PHE A 268 8.72 16.85 8.58
N LEU A 269 7.69 17.39 7.94
CA LEU A 269 6.40 17.72 8.56
C LEU A 269 5.23 17.03 7.85
N PRO A 270 4.13 16.73 8.55
CA PRO A 270 3.94 16.94 9.99
C PRO A 270 4.68 15.89 10.82
N TRP A 271 4.94 16.19 12.09
CA TRP A 271 5.47 15.19 13.02
C TRP A 271 4.40 14.17 13.40
N THR A 272 4.83 12.97 13.76
CA THR A 272 3.91 11.94 14.25
C THR A 272 3.93 11.85 15.77
N PHE A 273 2.85 11.36 16.36
CA PHE A 273 2.90 10.91 17.75
C PHE A 273 3.92 9.77 17.89
N GLN A 274 4.59 9.71 19.05
CA GLN A 274 5.42 8.57 19.38
C GLN A 274 4.52 7.34 19.54
N SER A 275 4.98 6.20 19.05
CA SER A 275 4.26 4.94 19.23
C SER A 275 4.65 4.35 20.57
N ASP A 276 3.68 4.01 21.42
CA ASP A 276 3.91 3.27 22.68
C ASP A 276 4.35 1.81 22.45
N SER A 277 4.58 1.40 21.19
CA SER A 277 4.90 0.02 20.87
C SER A 277 6.35 -0.32 21.26
N LYS A 278 6.50 -1.28 22.18
CA LYS A 278 7.77 -1.78 22.74
C LYS A 278 8.74 -2.43 21.72
N LYS A 279 8.48 -2.30 20.41
CA LYS A 279 9.21 -2.98 19.33
C LYS A 279 9.93 -2.05 18.36
N VAL A 280 9.79 -0.74 18.48
CA VAL A 280 10.53 0.21 17.63
C VAL A 280 11.97 0.29 18.14
N THR A 281 12.95 0.03 17.26
CA THR A 281 14.35 0.27 17.62
C THR A 281 14.58 1.77 17.79
N LEU A 282 15.41 2.19 18.75
CA LEU A 282 15.69 3.63 19.00
C LEU A 282 16.18 4.37 17.74
N MET A 283 16.81 3.67 16.79
CA MET A 283 17.27 4.22 15.52
C MET A 283 16.10 4.57 14.56
N ASP A 284 15.01 3.81 14.58
CA ASP A 284 13.84 3.99 13.70
C ASP A 284 12.97 5.18 14.10
N GLU A 285 13.04 5.61 15.35
CA GLU A 285 12.20 6.69 15.85
C GLU A 285 12.60 8.06 15.29
N HIS A 286 13.90 8.26 15.04
CA HIS A 286 14.48 9.56 14.67
C HIS A 286 14.94 9.65 13.22
N ARG A 287 14.87 8.56 12.46
CA ARG A 287 15.37 8.50 11.08
C ARG A 287 14.30 8.01 10.12
N LEU A 288 14.35 8.52 8.89
CA LEU A 288 13.68 7.95 7.74
C LEU A 288 14.73 7.29 6.85
N TYR A 289 14.34 6.23 6.15
CA TYR A 289 15.19 5.64 5.13
C TYR A 289 14.85 6.23 3.77
N LEU A 290 15.88 6.69 3.05
CA LEU A 290 15.79 6.94 1.63
C LEU A 290 16.05 5.63 0.91
N ILE A 291 15.06 5.15 0.17
CA ILE A 291 15.06 3.83 -0.44
C ILE A 291 14.83 4.00 -1.93
N ASN A 292 15.60 3.27 -2.72
CA ASN A 292 15.29 3.02 -4.11
C ASN A 292 14.39 1.77 -4.22
N ILE A 293 13.25 1.88 -4.88
CA ILE A 293 12.31 0.77 -5.15
C ILE A 293 12.05 0.73 -6.66
N THR A 294 12.59 -0.28 -7.33
CA THR A 294 12.49 -0.44 -8.79
C THR A 294 11.55 -1.59 -9.13
N GLN A 295 10.58 -1.37 -10.01
CA GLN A 295 9.77 -2.47 -10.52
C GLN A 295 10.62 -3.44 -11.34
N LYS A 296 10.49 -4.75 -11.07
CA LYS A 296 11.20 -5.80 -11.82
C LYS A 296 10.72 -5.86 -13.26
N LYS A 297 11.66 -6.00 -14.20
CA LYS A 297 11.37 -6.24 -15.62
C LYS A 297 10.69 -7.58 -15.85
N LYS A 298 11.18 -8.62 -15.16
CA LYS A 298 10.62 -9.98 -15.22
C LYS A 298 9.66 -10.17 -14.06
N LEU A 299 8.37 -10.25 -14.39
CA LEU A 299 7.31 -10.55 -13.44
C LEU A 299 7.27 -12.05 -13.10
N PRO A 300 6.70 -12.44 -11.94
CA PRO A 300 6.67 -13.83 -11.49
C PRO A 300 5.86 -14.74 -12.42
N CYS A 301 4.87 -14.22 -13.14
CA CYS A 301 4.10 -14.94 -14.15
C CYS A 301 3.67 -13.97 -15.26
N PRO A 302 3.10 -14.46 -16.38
CA PRO A 302 2.48 -13.60 -17.38
C PRO A 302 1.45 -12.65 -16.76
N SER A 303 1.26 -11.48 -17.38
CA SER A 303 0.46 -10.38 -16.81
C SER A 303 -0.99 -10.79 -16.56
N GLU A 304 -1.55 -11.60 -17.45
CA GLU A 304 -2.89 -12.19 -17.38
C GLU A 304 -3.09 -13.13 -16.18
N CYS A 305 -2.01 -13.65 -15.60
CA CYS A 305 -2.04 -14.54 -14.44
C CYS A 305 -1.77 -13.82 -13.10
N LEU A 306 -1.36 -12.55 -13.12
CA LEU A 306 -1.07 -11.80 -11.89
C LEU A 306 -2.28 -11.68 -10.95
N PRO A 307 -3.52 -11.44 -11.42
CA PRO A 307 -4.70 -11.44 -10.54
C PRO A 307 -4.93 -12.78 -9.83
N LEU A 308 -4.65 -13.89 -10.53
CA LEU A 308 -4.75 -15.24 -9.96
C LEU A 308 -3.68 -15.46 -8.88
N LEU A 309 -2.46 -15.00 -9.12
CA LEU A 309 -1.36 -15.05 -8.16
C LEU A 309 -1.66 -14.22 -6.91
N TRP A 310 -2.18 -13.01 -7.09
CA TRP A 310 -2.64 -12.16 -6.00
C TRP A 310 -3.68 -12.86 -5.13
N TYR A 311 -4.67 -13.50 -5.76
CA TYR A 311 -5.71 -14.23 -5.07
C TYR A 311 -5.15 -15.45 -4.33
N PHE A 312 -4.25 -16.19 -4.97
CA PHE A 312 -3.55 -17.33 -4.38
C PHE A 312 -2.85 -16.98 -3.07
N PHE A 313 -2.23 -15.80 -2.97
CA PHE A 313 -1.51 -15.34 -1.78
C PHE A 313 -2.39 -14.72 -0.68
N LYS A 314 -3.72 -14.75 -0.82
CA LYS A 314 -4.63 -14.21 0.20
C LYS A 314 -4.69 -15.11 1.45
N PRO A 315 -4.91 -14.53 2.65
CA PRO A 315 -4.92 -15.30 3.90
C PRO A 315 -5.99 -16.39 3.97
N HIS A 316 -7.10 -16.24 3.23
CA HIS A 316 -8.15 -17.25 3.19
C HIS A 316 -7.79 -18.46 2.31
N MET A 317 -6.81 -18.32 1.41
CA MET A 317 -6.35 -19.44 0.59
C MET A 317 -5.49 -20.41 1.39
N PHE A 318 -4.55 -19.87 2.17
CA PHE A 318 -3.70 -20.68 3.02
C PHE A 318 -3.03 -19.88 4.14
N SER A 319 -2.61 -20.63 5.16
CA SER A 319 -1.75 -20.21 6.26
C SER A 319 -0.46 -21.04 6.26
N LYS A 320 0.47 -20.77 7.19
CA LYS A 320 1.71 -21.56 7.33
C LYS A 320 1.45 -23.05 7.57
N SER A 321 0.37 -23.41 8.25
CA SER A 321 0.03 -24.80 8.58
C SER A 321 -0.92 -25.44 7.58
N THR A 322 -1.28 -24.73 6.51
CA THR A 322 -2.12 -25.29 5.46
C THR A 322 -1.29 -26.27 4.64
N ARG A 323 -1.77 -27.49 4.51
CA ARG A 323 -1.14 -28.52 3.67
C ARG A 323 -1.33 -28.19 2.20
N VAL A 324 -0.25 -28.30 1.42
CA VAL A 324 -0.21 -27.85 0.02
C VAL A 324 -1.14 -28.69 -0.84
N ILE A 325 -0.95 -30.02 -0.86
CA ILE A 325 -1.73 -30.92 -1.72
C ILE A 325 -3.24 -30.86 -1.39
N PRO A 326 -3.68 -31.02 -0.13
CA PRO A 326 -5.10 -30.94 0.20
C PRO A 326 -5.75 -29.61 -0.17
N MET A 327 -5.01 -28.49 -0.12
CA MET A 327 -5.55 -27.18 -0.53
C MET A 327 -5.76 -27.11 -2.04
N LEU A 328 -4.80 -27.60 -2.84
CA LEU A 328 -4.93 -27.61 -4.30
C LEU A 328 -6.02 -28.59 -4.78
N GLU A 329 -6.18 -29.73 -4.11
CA GLU A 329 -7.20 -30.72 -4.46
C GLU A 329 -8.64 -30.24 -4.23
N GLN A 330 -8.84 -29.17 -3.43
CA GLN A 330 -10.14 -28.49 -3.35
C GLN A 330 -10.54 -27.84 -4.69
N TRP A 331 -9.56 -27.51 -5.53
CA TRP A 331 -9.78 -26.87 -6.82
C TRP A 331 -9.63 -27.85 -7.98
N ILE A 332 -8.60 -28.69 -7.95
CA ILE A 332 -8.33 -29.72 -8.97
C ILE A 332 -8.21 -31.08 -8.28
N PRO A 333 -9.28 -31.89 -8.26
CA PRO A 333 -9.26 -33.21 -7.63
C PRO A 333 -8.17 -34.12 -8.21
N GLY A 334 -7.43 -34.82 -7.34
CA GLY A 334 -6.39 -35.77 -7.74
C GLY A 334 -5.07 -35.16 -8.21
N CYS A 335 -4.92 -33.83 -8.22
CA CYS A 335 -3.68 -33.19 -8.65
C CYS A 335 -2.47 -33.47 -7.73
N GLY A 336 -2.69 -34.00 -6.52
CA GLY A 336 -1.62 -34.35 -5.59
C GLY A 336 -0.59 -35.33 -6.14
N VAL A 337 -1.02 -36.24 -7.03
CA VAL A 337 -0.13 -37.24 -7.65
C VAL A 337 1.01 -36.58 -8.43
N TRP A 338 0.76 -35.45 -9.08
CA TRP A 338 1.75 -34.71 -9.87
C TRP A 338 2.84 -34.11 -8.98
N LEU A 339 2.46 -33.62 -7.81
CA LEU A 339 3.40 -33.07 -6.84
C LEU A 339 4.24 -34.15 -6.14
N ILE A 340 3.62 -35.29 -5.79
CA ILE A 340 4.30 -36.40 -5.10
C ILE A 340 5.31 -37.08 -6.02
N THR A 341 4.91 -37.38 -7.25
CA THR A 341 5.77 -38.06 -8.23
C THR A 341 6.81 -37.13 -8.86
N GLY A 342 6.59 -35.81 -8.78
CA GLY A 342 7.40 -34.80 -9.46
C GLY A 342 7.20 -34.78 -10.98
N GLN A 343 6.22 -35.52 -11.50
CA GLN A 343 5.88 -35.56 -12.92
C GLN A 343 4.69 -34.64 -13.19
N ASP A 344 4.78 -33.83 -14.24
CA ASP A 344 3.66 -33.01 -14.70
C ASP A 344 2.77 -33.81 -15.68
N PRO A 345 1.45 -33.50 -15.75
CA PRO A 345 0.55 -34.09 -16.75
C PRO A 345 1.10 -33.94 -18.18
N PRO A 346 0.82 -34.89 -19.09
CA PRO A 346 1.26 -34.81 -20.49
C PRO A 346 0.84 -33.52 -21.21
N ASP A 347 -0.38 -33.05 -20.93
CA ASP A 347 -0.99 -31.86 -21.56
C ASP A 347 -0.72 -30.56 -20.80
N THR A 348 0.33 -30.53 -19.96
CA THR A 348 0.71 -29.33 -19.20
C THR A 348 1.01 -28.15 -20.11
N ASN A 349 0.44 -26.99 -19.79
CA ASN A 349 0.73 -25.75 -20.49
C ASN A 349 2.15 -25.25 -20.17
N LYS A 350 3.09 -25.60 -21.05
CA LYS A 350 4.51 -25.25 -20.94
C LYS A 350 4.78 -23.74 -20.87
N LYS A 351 3.86 -22.88 -21.30
CA LYS A 351 4.01 -21.42 -21.20
C LYS A 351 3.80 -20.91 -19.77
N LEU A 352 2.99 -21.62 -18.98
CA LEU A 352 2.65 -21.25 -17.59
C LEU A 352 3.42 -22.08 -16.56
N ALA A 353 3.89 -23.26 -16.96
CA ALA A 353 4.68 -24.15 -16.12
C ALA A 353 5.96 -23.48 -15.59
N PRO A 354 6.48 -23.92 -14.43
CA PRO A 354 7.77 -23.43 -13.93
C PRO A 354 8.90 -23.63 -14.94
N GLY A 355 9.71 -22.59 -15.12
CA GLY A 355 10.92 -22.61 -15.95
C GLY A 355 12.19 -22.94 -15.17
N ILE A 356 13.34 -22.83 -15.85
CA ILE A 356 14.65 -23.13 -15.25
C ILE A 356 15.04 -22.18 -14.12
N ASP A 357 14.52 -20.94 -14.15
CA ASP A 357 14.79 -19.91 -13.15
C ASP A 357 13.89 -20.04 -11.90
N ASP A 358 12.87 -20.90 -11.94
CA ASP A 358 11.96 -21.10 -10.83
C ASP A 358 12.57 -22.02 -9.75
N ALA A 359 12.20 -21.77 -8.50
CA ALA A 359 12.76 -22.54 -7.39
C ALA A 359 12.27 -23.98 -7.44
N LYS A 360 13.20 -24.94 -7.38
CA LYS A 360 12.86 -26.36 -7.27
C LYS A 360 12.05 -26.62 -6.00
N LEU A 361 10.98 -27.40 -6.17
CA LEU A 361 10.20 -27.87 -5.04
C LEU A 361 10.98 -28.97 -4.31
N PRO A 362 10.86 -29.05 -2.97
CA PRO A 362 11.33 -30.21 -2.24
C PRO A 362 10.50 -31.44 -2.63
N HIS A 363 10.90 -32.62 -2.16
CA HIS A 363 10.06 -33.81 -2.29
C HIS A 363 8.74 -33.60 -1.54
N MET A 364 7.66 -33.41 -2.30
CA MET A 364 6.34 -33.07 -1.75
C MET A 364 5.65 -34.33 -1.24
N THR A 365 4.99 -34.21 -0.10
CA THR A 365 4.14 -35.27 0.45
C THR A 365 2.77 -34.70 0.83
N ILE A 366 1.83 -35.57 1.17
CA ILE A 366 0.51 -35.16 1.67
C ILE A 366 0.59 -34.34 2.98
N PHE A 367 1.73 -34.38 3.68
CA PHE A 367 1.96 -33.64 4.92
C PHE A 367 2.69 -32.32 4.73
N THR A 368 3.21 -32.02 3.53
CA THR A 368 3.95 -30.78 3.27
C THR A 368 3.04 -29.57 3.43
N GLU A 369 3.47 -28.61 4.25
CA GLU A 369 2.73 -27.38 4.55
C GLU A 369 3.31 -26.18 3.79
N PHE A 370 2.51 -25.14 3.60
CA PHE A 370 2.99 -23.88 3.00
C PHE A 370 4.08 -23.19 3.84
N GLY A 371 4.16 -23.48 5.13
CA GLY A 371 5.21 -23.01 6.03
C GLY A 371 6.57 -23.69 5.79
N ASP A 372 6.59 -24.82 5.09
CA ASP A 372 7.83 -25.52 4.70
C ASP A 372 8.44 -24.95 3.42
N LEU A 373 7.69 -24.10 2.70
CA LEU A 373 8.07 -23.54 1.41
C LEU A 373 8.49 -22.08 1.55
N ASN A 374 9.62 -21.73 0.93
CA ASN A 374 10.01 -20.32 0.76
C ASN A 374 9.12 -19.61 -0.28
N LEU A 375 9.20 -18.28 -0.35
CA LEU A 375 8.37 -17.48 -1.26
C LEU A 375 8.50 -17.92 -2.73
N LYS A 376 9.72 -18.19 -3.20
CA LYS A 376 9.96 -18.63 -4.59
C LYS A 376 9.32 -20.00 -4.86
N GLN A 377 9.38 -20.93 -3.91
CA GLN A 377 8.75 -22.24 -4.02
C GLN A 377 7.22 -22.13 -4.03
N LYS A 378 6.63 -21.23 -3.23
CA LYS A 378 5.19 -20.95 -3.28
C LYS A 378 4.75 -20.46 -4.67
N ILE A 379 5.57 -19.65 -5.33
CA ILE A 379 5.33 -19.20 -6.72
C ILE A 379 5.46 -20.38 -7.69
N THR A 380 6.44 -21.27 -7.50
CA THR A 380 6.56 -22.51 -8.30
C THR A 380 5.31 -23.38 -8.15
N VAL A 381 4.78 -23.54 -6.93
CA VAL A 381 3.52 -24.27 -6.70
C VAL A 381 2.37 -23.62 -7.46
N PHE A 382 2.23 -22.30 -7.38
CA PHE A 382 1.21 -21.56 -8.14
C PHE A 382 1.34 -21.80 -9.65
N LYS A 383 2.56 -21.70 -10.20
CA LYS A 383 2.81 -21.94 -11.63
C LYS A 383 2.43 -23.36 -12.06
N LYS A 384 2.79 -24.37 -11.28
CA LYS A 384 2.34 -25.75 -11.54
C LYS A 384 0.82 -25.83 -11.56
N PHE A 385 0.18 -25.31 -10.50
CA PHE A 385 -1.27 -25.32 -10.36
C PHE A 385 -2.01 -24.71 -11.56
N ILE A 386 -1.59 -23.54 -12.05
CA ILE A 386 -2.23 -22.90 -13.21
C ILE A 386 -1.83 -23.50 -14.56
N SER A 387 -0.79 -24.34 -14.60
CA SER A 387 -0.30 -24.95 -15.83
C SER A 387 -0.96 -26.29 -16.15
N TRP A 388 -1.62 -26.91 -15.17
CA TRP A 388 -2.29 -28.20 -15.35
C TRP A 388 -3.55 -28.07 -16.20
N PRO A 389 -3.84 -29.06 -17.07
CA PRO A 389 -4.95 -28.97 -18.02
C PRO A 389 -6.32 -28.81 -17.36
N GLU A 390 -6.49 -29.36 -16.15
CA GLU A 390 -7.73 -29.27 -15.38
C GLU A 390 -8.00 -27.86 -14.83
N PHE A 391 -6.99 -26.97 -14.79
CA PHE A 391 -7.13 -25.63 -14.25
C PHE A 391 -8.19 -24.81 -14.98
N GLU A 392 -8.29 -24.92 -16.31
CA GLU A 392 -9.28 -24.18 -17.11
C GLU A 392 -10.72 -24.57 -16.77
N GLN A 393 -10.94 -25.77 -16.21
CA GLN A 393 -12.25 -26.26 -15.82
C GLN A 393 -12.57 -25.98 -14.35
N CYS A 394 -11.57 -25.61 -13.54
CA CYS A 394 -11.76 -25.38 -12.12
C CYS A 394 -12.39 -24.01 -11.84
N GLN A 395 -13.09 -23.91 -10.70
CA GLN A 395 -13.80 -22.69 -10.31
C GLN A 395 -12.89 -21.60 -9.72
N PHE A 396 -11.56 -21.78 -9.72
CA PHE A 396 -10.63 -20.87 -9.06
C PHE A 396 -10.67 -19.47 -9.68
N ARG A 397 -10.62 -19.36 -11.01
CA ARG A 397 -10.69 -18.09 -11.75
C ARG A 397 -12.01 -17.37 -11.47
N VAL A 398 -13.13 -18.07 -11.64
CA VAL A 398 -14.48 -17.54 -11.41
C VAL A 398 -14.64 -17.08 -9.96
N THR A 399 -14.11 -17.83 -9.00
CA THR A 399 -14.16 -17.46 -7.58
C THR A 399 -13.32 -16.21 -7.29
N MET A 400 -12.14 -16.09 -7.90
CA MET A 400 -11.32 -14.87 -7.80
C MET A 400 -12.07 -13.66 -8.35
N GLU A 401 -12.65 -13.76 -9.54
CA GLU A 401 -13.42 -12.69 -10.20
C GLU A 401 -14.63 -12.27 -9.36
N ASN A 402 -15.38 -13.23 -8.80
CA ASN A 402 -16.53 -12.97 -7.94
C ASN A 402 -16.17 -12.29 -6.62
N ASN A 403 -14.96 -12.49 -6.10
CA ASN A 403 -14.52 -11.86 -4.85
C ASN A 403 -13.81 -10.52 -5.09
N LEU A 404 -13.40 -10.22 -6.32
CA LEU A 404 -12.70 -8.99 -6.66
C LEU A 404 -13.45 -7.72 -6.20
N PRO A 405 -14.78 -7.58 -6.40
CA PRO A 405 -15.52 -6.40 -5.92
C PRO A 405 -15.51 -6.25 -4.40
N LYS A 406 -15.56 -7.36 -3.64
CA LYS A 406 -15.57 -7.36 -2.17
C LYS A 406 -14.22 -6.92 -1.59
N PHE A 407 -13.13 -7.29 -2.25
CA PHE A 407 -11.80 -6.87 -1.82
C PHE A 407 -11.55 -5.40 -2.10
N VAL A 408 -12.13 -4.86 -3.17
CA VAL A 408 -11.96 -3.42 -3.45
C VAL A 408 -12.77 -2.56 -2.48
N THR A 409 -13.95 -3.01 -2.02
CA THR A 409 -14.69 -2.30 -0.97
C THR A 409 -14.07 -2.43 0.42
N GLN A 410 -13.43 -3.56 0.76
CA GLN A 410 -12.67 -3.69 2.02
C GLN A 410 -11.46 -2.73 2.11
N TYR A 411 -10.83 -2.41 0.97
CA TYR A 411 -9.81 -1.36 0.92
C TYR A 411 -10.35 0.00 1.37
N GLU A 412 -11.64 0.32 1.13
CA GLU A 412 -12.26 1.57 1.58
C GLU A 412 -12.53 1.59 3.09
N ASP A 413 -12.87 0.44 3.69
CA ASP A 413 -13.19 0.38 5.13
C ASP A 413 -11.92 0.38 6.00
N ASP A 414 -10.84 -0.27 5.56
CA ASP A 414 -9.49 -0.12 6.16
C ASP A 414 -9.02 1.35 6.11
N GLU A 415 -9.44 2.11 5.10
CA GLU A 415 -9.19 3.55 5.00
C GLU A 415 -10.10 4.39 5.89
N LYS A 416 -11.38 4.04 6.11
CA LYS A 416 -12.24 4.77 7.06
C LYS A 416 -11.72 4.69 8.49
N GLU A 417 -11.11 3.57 8.89
CA GLU A 417 -10.40 3.48 10.17
C GLU A 417 -9.13 4.36 10.22
N THR A 418 -8.53 4.68 9.06
CA THR A 418 -7.35 5.54 8.95
C THR A 418 -7.71 7.03 8.81
N ILE A 419 -8.86 7.36 8.22
CA ILE A 419 -9.39 8.72 8.00
C ILE A 419 -10.22 9.19 9.21
N GLY A 420 -10.73 8.26 10.01
CA GLY A 420 -11.52 8.56 11.20
C GLY A 420 -10.68 8.71 12.48
N THR A 421 -9.88 9.77 12.63
CA THR A 421 -9.52 10.26 13.99
C THR A 421 -9.18 11.76 13.99
N HIS A 422 -10.20 12.59 13.92
CA HIS A 422 -10.27 13.65 14.93
C HIS A 422 -10.60 12.94 16.24
N ILE A 423 -9.57 12.66 17.05
CA ILE A 423 -9.77 12.10 18.39
C ILE A 423 -10.61 13.12 19.17
N GLU A 424 -11.86 12.74 19.46
CA GLU A 424 -12.56 13.25 20.62
C GLU A 424 -11.73 12.82 21.83
N GLU A 425 -11.03 13.78 22.43
CA GLU A 425 -10.48 13.63 23.77
C GLU A 425 -11.65 13.33 24.71
N GLN A 426 -11.77 12.08 25.16
CA GLN A 426 -12.45 11.81 26.42
C GLN A 426 -11.45 12.09 27.53
N SER A 427 -11.70 13.25 28.15
CA SER A 427 -11.09 13.80 29.35
C SER A 427 -10.94 12.78 30.47
N ASP A 428 -9.74 12.75 31.05
CA ASP A 428 -9.57 12.42 32.45
C ASP A 428 -10.54 13.26 33.30
N SER A 429 -11.39 12.57 34.04
CA SER A 429 -12.02 13.11 35.23
C SER A 429 -11.69 12.18 36.38
N GLU A 430 -10.56 12.46 37.03
CA GLU A 430 -10.51 12.30 38.48
C GLU A 430 -11.62 13.17 39.08
N ASN A 431 -12.53 12.56 39.82
CA ASN A 431 -13.14 13.20 40.97
C ASN A 431 -13.53 12.12 41.96
N ASP A 432 -12.88 12.20 43.12
CA ASP A 432 -13.31 11.64 44.39
C ASP A 432 -14.80 11.90 44.63
N THR A 433 -15.56 10.89 45.07
CA THR A 433 -16.20 10.84 46.40
C THR A 433 -17.24 9.70 46.50
N LEU A 434 -17.09 8.94 47.60
CA LEU A 434 -17.98 7.98 48.28
C LEU A 434 -18.24 6.60 47.64
#